data_AF-A0A971I904-F1
#
_entry.id   AF-A0A971I904-F1
#
_cell.length_a   1.000
_cell.length_b   1.000
_cell.length_c   1.000
_cell.angle_alpha   90.00
_cell.angle_beta   90.00
_cell.angle_gamma   90.00
#
_symmetry.space_group_name_H-M   'P 1'
#
loop_
_entity.id
_entity.type
_entity.pdbx_description
1 polymer ?
#
loop_
_entity_poly.entity_id
_entity_poly.type
_entity_poly.pdbx_seq_one_letter_code
_entity_poly.pdbx_strand_id
1 'polypeptide(L)'
;MEATEETGTEQIEESLEHTRRSVENPDEFLNKNREILEQYIAFRQSDEHKNSPTYRLMTHIKEFNQASGYYDVIIPAMKELSPSYAKYYEQLEKANERLLAEHPDIENL
;
A
#
# COMPACT_ATOMS: atom_id res chain seq x y z
N MET A 1 -20.50 -2.51 -17.73
CA MET A 1 -19.34 -2.46 -18.64
C MET A 1 -18.31 -3.40 -18.08
N GLU A 2 -18.00 -4.44 -18.82
CA GLU A 2 -17.06 -5.50 -18.44
C GLU A 2 -15.64 -4.92 -18.44
N ALA A 3 -15.02 -4.80 -17.26
CA ALA A 3 -13.67 -4.28 -17.08
C ALA A 3 -12.63 -5.41 -17.23
N THR A 4 -12.68 -6.13 -18.34
CA THR A 4 -11.68 -7.13 -18.71
C THR A 4 -11.29 -6.92 -20.15
N GLU A 5 -10.80 -5.71 -20.44
CA GLU A 5 -9.79 -5.58 -21.48
C GLU A 5 -8.54 -6.32 -20.99
N GLU A 6 -8.03 -7.22 -21.83
CA GLU A 6 -6.84 -8.01 -21.55
C GLU A 6 -5.67 -7.06 -21.25
N THR A 7 -5.27 -6.94 -19.98
CA THR A 7 -4.13 -6.09 -19.61
C THR A 7 -2.89 -6.71 -20.22
N GLY A 8 -2.33 -6.05 -21.24
CA GLY A 8 -1.13 -6.54 -21.90
C GLY A 8 0.09 -6.50 -20.97
N THR A 9 1.09 -7.32 -21.29
CA THR A 9 2.33 -7.43 -20.51
C THR A 9 3.03 -6.08 -20.34
N GLU A 10 3.02 -5.24 -21.38
CA GLU A 10 3.64 -3.91 -21.35
C GLU A 10 2.98 -2.99 -20.30
N GLN A 11 1.65 -3.03 -20.18
CA GLN A 11 0.93 -2.24 -19.18
C GLN A 11 1.21 -2.73 -17.75
N ILE A 12 1.41 -4.04 -17.57
CA ILE A 12 1.81 -4.61 -16.27
C ILE A 12 3.22 -4.13 -15.91
N GLU A 13 4.17 -4.21 -16.84
CA GLU A 13 5.55 -3.76 -16.64
C GLU A 13 5.62 -2.26 -16.31
N GLU A 14 4.88 -1.42 -17.04
CA GLU A 14 4.80 0.01 -16.77
C GLU A 14 4.25 0.31 -15.36
N SER A 15 3.18 -0.38 -14.96
CA SER A 15 2.57 -0.23 -13.63
C SER A 15 3.53 -0.65 -12.51
N LEU A 16 4.27 -1.75 -12.72
CA LEU A 16 5.29 -2.21 -11.77
C LEU A 16 6.43 -1.20 -11.64
N GLU A 17 6.91 -0.63 -12.75
CA GLU A 17 7.96 0.39 -12.72
C GLU A 17 7.50 1.69 -12.06
N HIS A 18 6.25 2.11 -12.28
CA HIS A 18 5.67 3.27 -11.60
C HIS A 18 5.57 3.03 -10.08
N THR A 19 5.13 1.84 -9.69
CA THR A 19 5.09 1.43 -8.27
C THR A 19 6.49 1.45 -7.66
N ARG A 20 7.47 0.86 -8.34
CA ARG A 20 8.87 0.83 -7.88
C ARG A 20 9.43 2.24 -7.68
N ARG A 21 9.24 3.13 -8.66
CA ARG A 21 9.71 4.53 -8.57
C ARG A 21 9.07 5.28 -7.41
N SER A 22 7.79 5.03 -7.15
CA SER A 22 7.05 5.66 -6.04
C SER A 22 7.59 5.27 -4.68
N VAL A 23 8.04 4.02 -4.53
CA VAL A 23 8.68 3.50 -3.31
C VAL A 23 10.13 3.99 -3.18
N GLU A 24 10.87 4.06 -4.29
CA GLU A 24 12.26 4.52 -4.30
C GLU A 24 12.39 6.03 -4.04
N ASN A 25 11.38 6.83 -4.41
CA ASN A 25 11.37 8.29 -4.28
C ASN A 25 10.06 8.79 -3.64
N PRO A 26 9.82 8.50 -2.34
CA PRO A 26 8.56 8.82 -1.69
C PRO A 26 8.28 10.33 -1.67
N ASP A 27 9.30 11.18 -1.51
CA ASP A 27 9.16 12.64 -1.55
C ASP A 27 8.56 13.15 -2.86
N GLU A 28 9.05 12.65 -4.00
CA GLU A 28 8.54 13.05 -5.31
C GLU A 28 7.10 12.58 -5.49
N PHE A 29 6.81 11.34 -5.08
CA PHE A 29 5.48 10.77 -5.15
C PHE A 29 4.47 11.58 -4.31
N LEU A 30 4.80 11.87 -3.06
CA LEU A 30 3.93 12.62 -2.14
C LEU A 30 3.68 14.03 -2.67
N ASN A 31 4.72 14.74 -3.11
CA ASN A 31 4.57 16.09 -3.65
C ASN A 31 3.73 16.12 -4.93
N LYS A 32 3.96 15.19 -5.86
CA LYS A 32 3.24 15.12 -7.13
C LYS A 32 1.77 14.74 -6.96
N ASN A 33 1.46 13.91 -5.96
CA ASN A 33 0.12 13.36 -5.75
C ASN A 33 -0.63 13.99 -4.57
N ARG A 34 -0.09 15.05 -3.97
CA ARG A 34 -0.58 15.66 -2.73
C ARG A 34 -2.10 15.88 -2.71
N GLU A 35 -2.64 16.53 -3.73
CA GLU A 35 -4.08 16.86 -3.79
C GLU A 35 -4.96 15.60 -3.80
N ILE A 36 -4.58 14.60 -4.60
CA ILE A 36 -5.32 13.33 -4.70
C ILE A 36 -5.18 12.53 -3.40
N LEU A 37 -4.00 12.55 -2.77
CA LEU A 37 -3.76 11.90 -1.48
C LEU A 37 -4.63 12.52 -0.38
N GLU A 38 -4.70 13.85 -0.28
CA GLU A 38 -5.55 14.54 0.70
C GLU A 38 -7.04 14.18 0.51
N GLN A 39 -7.53 14.15 -0.73
CA GLN A 39 -8.90 13.72 -1.03
C GLN A 39 -9.14 12.25 -0.66
N TYR A 40 -8.18 11.38 -0.97
CA TYR A 40 -8.27 9.95 -0.66
C TYR A 40 -8.28 9.70 0.86
N ILE A 41 -7.42 10.37 1.61
CA ILE A 41 -7.37 10.27 3.08
C ILE A 41 -8.70 10.74 3.68
N ALA A 42 -9.23 11.88 3.23
CA ALA A 42 -10.53 12.39 3.69
C ALA A 42 -11.66 11.40 3.39
N PHE A 43 -11.67 10.79 2.20
CA PHE A 43 -12.63 9.75 1.86
C PHE A 43 -12.49 8.53 2.77
N ARG A 44 -11.27 8.03 3.01
CA ARG A 44 -11.01 6.88 3.89
C ARG A 44 -11.46 7.14 5.33
N GLN A 45 -11.41 8.38 5.79
CA GLN A 45 -11.87 8.78 7.13
C GLN A 45 -13.39 9.03 7.20
N SER A 46 -14.08 9.16 6.08
CA SER A 46 -15.52 9.45 6.00
C SER A 46 -16.39 8.32 6.57
N ASP A 47 -17.58 8.69 7.04
CA ASP A 47 -18.59 7.72 7.49
C ASP A 47 -19.07 6.84 6.34
N GLU A 48 -19.13 7.36 5.12
CA GLU A 48 -19.49 6.58 3.94
C GLU A 48 -18.53 5.41 3.74
N HIS A 49 -17.21 5.69 3.78
CA HIS A 49 -16.22 4.62 3.66
C HIS A 49 -16.26 3.67 4.86
N LYS A 50 -16.27 4.17 6.09
CA LYS A 50 -16.25 3.34 7.31
C LYS A 50 -17.48 2.43 7.45
N ASN A 51 -18.63 2.84 6.93
CA ASN A 51 -19.84 2.02 6.88
C ASN A 51 -19.93 1.14 5.63
N SER A 52 -18.97 1.23 4.70
CA SER A 52 -18.99 0.46 3.47
C SER A 52 -18.65 -1.02 3.69
N PRO A 53 -19.15 -1.93 2.83
CA PRO A 53 -18.72 -3.33 2.82
C PRO A 53 -17.21 -3.50 2.60
N THR A 54 -16.59 -2.62 1.82
CA THR A 54 -15.15 -2.66 1.53
C THR A 54 -14.32 -2.42 2.79
N TYR A 55 -14.69 -1.43 3.62
CA TYR A 55 -14.01 -1.20 4.90
C TYR A 55 -14.10 -2.44 5.81
N ARG A 56 -15.29 -3.02 5.94
CA ARG A 56 -15.50 -4.25 6.73
C ARG A 56 -14.65 -5.41 6.23
N LEU A 57 -14.57 -5.61 4.91
CA LEU A 57 -13.73 -6.64 4.31
C LEU A 57 -12.23 -6.41 4.63
N MET A 58 -11.75 -5.17 4.48
CA MET A 58 -10.36 -4.82 4.79
C MET A 58 -10.02 -5.05 6.26
N THR A 59 -10.93 -4.73 7.18
CA THR A 59 -10.75 -5.03 8.61
C THR A 59 -10.62 -6.52 8.86
N HIS A 60 -11.48 -7.35 8.28
CA HIS A 60 -11.38 -8.81 8.45
C HIS A 60 -10.11 -9.40 7.84
N ILE A 61 -9.62 -8.87 6.71
CA ILE A 61 -8.34 -9.30 6.13
C ILE A 61 -7.17 -8.93 7.06
N LYS A 62 -7.18 -7.71 7.63
CA LYS A 62 -6.16 -7.28 8.60
C LYS A 62 -6.16 -8.20 9.83
N GLU A 63 -7.33 -8.46 10.41
CA GLU A 63 -7.50 -9.36 11.57
C GLU A 63 -7.02 -10.78 11.25
N PHE A 64 -7.36 -11.30 10.07
CA PHE A 64 -6.91 -12.60 9.61
C PHE A 64 -5.39 -12.66 9.46
N ASN A 65 -4.76 -11.66 8.84
CA ASN A 65 -3.31 -11.60 8.67
C ASN A 65 -2.57 -11.52 10.02
N GLN A 66 -3.12 -10.77 10.97
CA GLN A 66 -2.61 -10.74 12.35
C GLN A 66 -2.71 -12.11 13.03
N ALA A 67 -3.89 -12.75 12.96
CA ALA A 67 -4.13 -14.02 13.64
C ALA A 67 -3.41 -15.23 13.00
N SER A 68 -3.12 -15.16 11.70
CA SER A 68 -2.48 -16.25 10.94
C SER A 68 -0.95 -16.25 11.01
N GLY A 69 -0.33 -15.25 11.64
CA GLY A 69 1.12 -15.08 11.66
C GLY A 69 1.69 -14.56 10.35
N TYR A 70 0.87 -13.92 9.50
CA TYR A 70 1.37 -13.34 8.24
C TYR A 70 2.48 -12.31 8.49
N TYR A 71 2.27 -11.41 9.46
CA TYR A 71 3.25 -10.39 9.81
C TYR A 71 4.44 -10.95 10.58
N ASP A 72 4.21 -11.87 11.52
CA ASP A 72 5.25 -12.32 12.46
C ASP A 72 6.05 -13.54 11.96
N VAL A 73 5.52 -14.30 11.00
CA VAL A 73 6.15 -15.53 10.49
C VAL A 73 6.40 -15.43 8.99
N ILE A 74 5.38 -15.12 8.19
CA ILE A 74 5.50 -15.19 6.72
C ILE A 74 6.41 -14.10 6.18
N ILE A 75 6.20 -12.83 6.56
CA ILE A 75 7.05 -11.72 6.08
C ILE A 75 8.52 -11.93 6.48
N PRO A 76 8.88 -12.25 7.74
CA PRO A 76 10.26 -12.54 8.12
C PRO A 76 10.86 -13.71 7.33
N ALA A 77 10.13 -14.80 7.14
CA ALA A 77 10.60 -15.94 6.35
C ALA A 77 10.85 -15.53 4.89
N MET A 78 9.99 -14.70 4.29
CA MET A 78 10.20 -14.19 2.93
C MET A 78 11.45 -13.30 2.83
N LYS A 79 11.71 -12.45 3.84
CA LYS A 79 12.93 -11.63 3.89
C LYS A 79 14.18 -12.52 3.99
N GLU A 80 14.14 -13.61 4.75
CA GLU A 80 15.26 -14.56 4.86
C GLU A 80 15.50 -15.34 3.55
N LEU A 81 14.41 -15.81 2.92
CA LEU A 81 14.49 -16.62 1.70
C LEU A 81 14.90 -15.82 0.46
N SER A 82 14.72 -14.50 0.45
CA SER A 82 14.96 -13.66 -0.72
C SER A 82 15.62 -12.33 -0.35
N PRO A 83 16.93 -12.17 -0.61
CA PRO A 83 17.63 -10.91 -0.39
C PRO A 83 17.04 -9.73 -1.18
N SER A 84 16.52 -9.97 -2.38
CA SER A 84 15.86 -8.93 -3.18
C SER A 84 14.54 -8.49 -2.55
N TYR A 85 13.77 -9.43 -1.99
CA TYR A 85 12.55 -9.09 -1.26
C TYR A 85 12.86 -8.34 0.03
N ALA A 86 13.88 -8.76 0.79
CA ALA A 86 14.30 -8.05 2.00
C ALA A 86 14.67 -6.58 1.69
N LYS A 87 15.45 -6.36 0.63
CA LYS A 87 15.82 -5.02 0.18
C LYS A 87 14.60 -4.19 -0.25
N TYR A 88 13.70 -4.79 -1.01
CA TYR A 88 12.45 -4.14 -1.41
C TYR A 88 11.59 -3.76 -0.20
N TYR A 89 11.45 -4.66 0.77
CA TYR A 89 10.69 -4.42 1.99
C TYR A 89 11.29 -3.28 2.83
N GLU A 90 12.62 -3.18 2.93
CA GLU A 90 13.29 -2.06 3.59
C GLU A 90 12.96 -0.71 2.91
N GLN A 91 12.87 -0.68 1.58
CA GLN A 91 12.47 0.53 0.86
C GLN A 91 11.01 0.89 1.14
N LEU A 92 10.12 -0.11 1.22
CA LEU A 92 8.73 0.11 1.61
C LEU A 92 8.61 0.68 3.03
N GLU A 93 9.39 0.16 3.99
CA GLU A 93 9.41 0.67 5.37
C GLU A 93 9.82 2.14 5.40
N LYS A 94 10.89 2.52 4.69
CA LYS A 94 11.34 3.92 4.58
C LYS A 94 10.32 4.84 3.91
N ALA A 95 9.68 4.36 2.84
CA ALA A 95 8.63 5.12 2.16
C ALA A 95 7.41 5.32 3.09
N ASN A 96 7.05 4.30 3.86
CA ASN A 96 5.96 4.38 4.84
C ASN A 96 6.29 5.34 5.99
N GLU A 97 7.51 5.31 6.53
CA GLU A 97 7.98 6.28 7.52
C GLU A 97 7.84 7.72 7.00
N ARG A 98 8.20 7.95 5.72
CA ARG A 98 8.07 9.28 5.11
C ARG A 98 6.62 9.72 4.98
N LEU A 99 5.74 8.83 4.54
CA LEU A 99 4.30 9.08 4.44
C LEU A 99 3.71 9.43 5.82
N LEU A 100 4.01 8.65 6.87
CA LEU A 100 3.52 8.89 8.23
C LEU A 100 4.08 10.18 8.85
N ALA A 101 5.30 10.58 8.48
CA ALA A 101 5.87 11.85 8.92
C ALA A 101 5.11 13.07 8.36
N GLU A 102 4.59 12.98 7.13
CA GLU A 102 3.77 14.05 6.53
C GLU A 102 2.28 13.96 6.91
N HIS A 103 1.77 12.75 7.11
CA HIS A 103 0.37 12.45 7.38
C HIS A 103 0.22 11.54 8.63
N PRO A 104 0.51 12.04 9.84
CA PRO A 104 0.45 11.22 11.05
C PRO A 104 -0.97 10.72 11.38
N ASP A 105 -2.00 11.36 10.83
CA ASP A 105 -3.41 11.03 11.03
C ASP A 105 -3.86 9.71 10.36
N ILE A 106 -3.01 9.11 9.52
CA ILE A 106 -3.35 7.89 8.78
C ILE A 106 -2.79 6.61 9.42
N GLU A 107 -2.06 6.68 10.52
CA GLU A 107 -1.43 5.52 11.18
C GLU A 107 -2.43 4.39 11.50
N ASN A 108 -3.70 4.75 11.73
CA ASN A 108 -4.77 3.83 12.11
C ASN A 108 -5.90 3.70 11.04
N LEU A 109 -5.65 4.10 9.79
CA LEU A 109 -6.61 4.00 8.68
C LEU A 109 -6.78 2.60 8.08
#